data_AF-A0A966LDT2-F1
#
_entry.id   AF-A0A966LDT2-F1
#
_cell.length_a   1.000
_cell.length_b   1.000
_cell.length_c   1.000
_cell.angle_alpha   90.00
_cell.angle_beta   90.00
_cell.angle_gamma   90.00
#
_symmetry.space_group_name_H-M   'P 1'
#
loop_
_entity.id
_entity.type
_entity.pdbx_description
1 polymer ?
#
loop_
_entity_poly.entity_id
_entity_poly.type
_entity_poly.pdbx_seq_one_letter_code
_entity_poly.pdbx_strand_id
1 'polypeptide(L)'
;MSQSDREIAKARADTRARNGFIIINVVRFGGVAMVMLGFAIVRGVIDLPYAVGVVIAVLGFFEVFFLPRFVARRWNAGDRTHR
;
A
#
# COMPACT_ATOMS: atom_id res chain seq x y z
N MET A 1 21.56 13.25 27.08
CA MET A 1 20.44 12.47 26.50
C MET A 1 20.01 11.45 27.53
N SER A 2 18.89 11.71 28.20
CA SER A 2 18.35 10.91 29.30
C SER A 2 17.98 9.50 28.82
N GLN A 3 17.99 8.50 29.70
CA GLN A 3 17.54 7.15 29.36
C GLN A 3 16.08 7.17 28.87
N SER A 4 15.24 8.05 29.45
CA SER A 4 13.85 8.27 29.03
C SER A 4 13.73 8.78 27.59
N ASP A 5 14.65 9.64 27.12
CA ASP A 5 14.63 10.15 25.75
C ASP A 5 14.87 9.04 24.72
N ARG A 6 15.74 8.07 25.06
CA ARG A 6 16.06 6.94 24.20
C ARG A 6 14.89 5.97 24.08
N GLU A 7 14.17 5.72 25.17
CA GLU A 7 12.99 4.85 25.20
C GLU A 7 11.84 5.42 24.36
N ILE A 8 11.57 6.73 24.47
CA ILE A 8 10.55 7.41 23.67
C ILE A 8 10.92 7.36 22.17
N ALA A 9 12.19 7.59 21.83
CA ALA A 9 12.66 7.51 20.45
C ALA A 9 12.50 6.09 19.87
N LYS A 10 12.83 5.06 20.67
CA LYS A 10 12.67 3.64 20.28
C LYS A 10 11.20 3.27 20.06
N ALA A 11 10.32 3.66 20.99
CA ALA A 11 8.89 3.38 20.89
C ALA A 11 8.24 4.05 19.65
N ARG A 12 8.67 5.28 19.33
CA ARG A 12 8.23 5.98 18.10
C ARG A 12 8.73 5.29 16.84
N ALA A 13 10.00 4.86 16.82
CA ALA A 13 10.58 4.14 15.69
C ALA A 13 9.86 2.80 15.44
N ASP A 14 9.56 2.05 16.51
CA ASP A 14 8.84 0.78 16.43
C ASP A 14 7.40 0.95 15.90
N THR A 15 6.66 1.91 16.45
CA THR A 15 5.31 2.25 15.98
C THR A 15 5.30 2.63 14.50
N ARG A 16 6.31 3.40 14.07
CA ARG A 16 6.46 3.81 12.67
C ARG A 16 6.78 2.61 11.76
N ALA A 17 7.72 1.74 12.14
CA ALA A 17 8.06 0.55 11.36
C ALA A 17 6.85 -0.38 11.20
N ARG A 18 6.09 -0.59 12.28
CA ARG A 18 4.89 -1.42 12.28
C ARG A 18 3.80 -0.85 11.37
N ASN A 19 3.51 0.45 11.46
CA ASN A 19 2.51 1.09 10.61
C ASN A 19 2.88 1.02 9.12
N GLY A 20 4.15 1.26 8.78
CA GLY A 20 4.63 1.16 7.40
C GLY A 20 4.47 -0.25 6.80
N PHE A 21 4.81 -1.27 7.59
CA PHE A 21 4.63 -2.68 7.21
C PHE A 21 3.16 -3.03 6.95
N ILE A 22 2.26 -2.63 7.86
CA ILE A 22 0.81 -2.89 7.70
C ILE A 22 0.29 -2.21 6.43
N ILE A 23 0.61 -0.94 6.21
CA ILE A 23 0.13 -0.18 5.04
C ILE A 23 0.62 -0.84 3.74
N ILE A 24 1.91 -1.18 3.64
CA ILE A 24 2.47 -1.83 2.45
C ILE A 24 1.79 -3.16 2.16
N ASN A 25 1.52 -3.96 3.19
CA ASN A 25 0.84 -5.24 3.00
C ASN A 25 -0.61 -5.05 2.56
N VAL A 26 -1.36 -4.16 3.19
CA VAL A 26 -2.75 -3.85 2.80
C VAL A 26 -2.82 -3.37 1.36
N VAL A 27 -1.92 -2.48 0.94
CA VAL A 27 -1.85 -2.00 -0.46
C VAL A 27 -1.56 -3.14 -1.43
N ARG A 28 -0.61 -4.03 -1.11
CA ARG A 28 -0.28 -5.17 -1.97
C ARG A 28 -1.46 -6.13 -2.12
N PHE A 29 -2.06 -6.55 -1.00
CA PHE A 29 -3.20 -7.46 -1.01
C PHE A 29 -4.43 -6.83 -1.66
N GLY A 30 -4.68 -5.54 -1.40
CA GLY A 30 -5.76 -4.77 -2.01
C GLY A 30 -5.61 -4.69 -3.53
N GLY A 31 -4.41 -4.39 -4.04
CA GLY A 31 -4.15 -4.37 -5.48
C GLY A 31 -4.35 -5.73 -6.15
N VAL A 32 -3.85 -6.81 -5.55
CA VAL A 32 -4.05 -8.18 -6.06
C VAL A 32 -5.54 -8.55 -6.07
N ALA A 33 -6.27 -8.24 -4.98
CA ALA A 33 -7.70 -8.46 -4.91
C ALA A 33 -8.46 -7.67 -5.99
N MET A 34 -8.05 -6.43 -6.26
CA MET A 34 -8.64 -5.59 -7.31
C MET A 34 -8.41 -6.19 -8.70
N VAL A 35 -7.20 -6.69 -9.00
CA VAL A 35 -6.91 -7.40 -10.25
C VAL A 35 -7.80 -8.63 -10.40
N MET A 36 -7.87 -9.46 -9.35
CA MET A 36 -8.72 -10.66 -9.34
C MET A 36 -10.20 -10.32 -9.55
N LEU A 37 -10.68 -9.24 -8.94
CA LEU A 37 -12.05 -8.76 -9.12
C LEU A 37 -12.32 -8.33 -10.57
N GLY A 38 -11.39 -7.58 -11.19
CA GLY A 38 -11.50 -7.20 -12.59
C GLY A 38 -11.54 -8.42 -13.52
N PHE A 39 -10.71 -9.43 -13.27
CA PHE A 39 -10.76 -10.70 -13.99
C PHE A 39 -12.07 -11.47 -13.79
N ALA A 40 -12.64 -11.46 -12.59
CA ALA A 40 -13.93 -12.09 -12.32
C ALA A 40 -15.06 -11.46 -13.14
N ILE A 41 -15.06 -10.13 -13.28
CA ILE A 41 -16.01 -9.40 -14.14
C ILE A 41 -15.78 -9.74 -15.62
N VAL A 42 -14.53 -9.68 -16.09
CA VAL A 42 -14.16 -9.99 -17.49
C VAL A 42 -14.55 -11.41 -17.89
N ARG A 43 -14.46 -12.35 -16.95
CA ARG A 43 -14.83 -13.76 -17.15
C ARG A 43 -16.34 -14.02 -17.04
N GLY A 44 -17.15 -13.00 -16.71
CA GLY A 44 -18.59 -13.15 -16.50
C GLY A 44 -18.97 -13.89 -15.22
N VAL A 45 -18.05 -14.02 -14.25
CA VAL A 45 -18.37 -14.54 -12.91
C VAL A 45 -19.20 -13.51 -12.14
N ILE A 46 -18.93 -12.23 -12.40
CA ILE A 46 -19.71 -11.10 -11.91
C ILE A 46 -20.34 -10.43 -13.12
N ASP A 47 -21.65 -10.27 -13.09
CA ASP A 47 -22.45 -9.73 -14.21
C ASP A 47 -22.38 -8.20 -14.23
N LEU A 48 -21.20 -7.68 -14.58
CA LEU A 48 -20.93 -6.27 -14.80
C LEU A 48 -20.42 -6.04 -16.23
N PRO A 49 -20.53 -4.81 -16.76
CA PRO A 49 -20.03 -4.50 -18.10
C PRO A 49 -18.54 -4.86 -18.24
N TYR A 50 -18.19 -5.53 -19.34
CA TYR A 50 -16.82 -5.94 -19.64
C TYR A 50 -15.80 -4.78 -19.50
N ALA A 51 -16.16 -3.58 -19.96
CA ALA A 51 -15.33 -2.39 -19.85
C ALA A 51 -14.95 -2.06 -18.41
N VAL A 52 -15.88 -2.22 -17.45
CA VAL A 52 -15.63 -2.00 -16.02
C VAL A 52 -14.63 -3.02 -15.51
N GLY A 53 -14.79 -4.30 -15.87
CA GLY A 53 -13.86 -5.36 -15.50
C GLY A 53 -12.43 -5.10 -16.00
N VAL A 54 -12.29 -4.68 -17.26
CA VAL A 54 -10.98 -4.32 -17.84
C VAL A 54 -10.36 -3.13 -17.12
N VAL A 55 -11.13 -2.06 -16.88
CA VAL A 55 -10.63 -0.88 -16.15
C VAL A 55 -10.17 -1.25 -14.75
N ILE A 56 -10.96 -2.04 -14.00
CA ILE A 56 -10.61 -2.49 -12.66
C ILE A 56 -9.35 -3.37 -12.68
N ALA A 57 -9.24 -4.30 -13.62
CA ALA A 57 -8.06 -5.16 -13.74
C ALA A 57 -6.79 -4.36 -14.03
N VAL A 58 -6.87 -3.41 -14.96
CA VAL A 58 -5.76 -2.53 -15.32
C VAL A 58 -5.38 -1.63 -14.15
N LEU A 59 -6.34 -0.98 -13.50
CA LEU A 59 -6.09 -0.13 -12.34
C LEU A 59 -5.46 -0.91 -11.20
N GLY A 60 -6.00 -2.09 -10.86
CA GLY A 60 -5.42 -2.96 -9.86
C GLY A 60 -3.99 -3.37 -10.20
N PHE A 61 -3.70 -3.64 -11.47
CA PHE A 61 -2.35 -3.95 -11.93
C PHE A 61 -1.43 -2.75 -11.69
N PHE A 62 -1.80 -1.55 -12.16
CA PHE A 62 -1.03 -0.34 -11.90
C PHE A 62 -0.85 -0.08 -10.39
N GLU A 63 -1.86 -0.34 -9.57
CA GLU A 63 -1.78 -0.14 -8.13
C GLU A 63 -0.74 -1.08 -7.48
N VAL A 64 -0.71 -2.36 -7.87
CA VAL A 64 0.28 -3.34 -7.36
C VAL A 64 1.72 -2.93 -7.69
N PHE A 65 1.97 -2.37 -8.88
CA PHE A 65 3.33 -2.04 -9.32
C PHE A 65 3.80 -0.65 -8.87
N PHE A 66 2.92 0.35 -8.89
CA PHE A 66 3.30 1.75 -8.67
C PHE A 66 3.06 2.20 -7.23
N LEU A 67 1.94 1.84 -6.61
CA LEU A 67 1.56 2.35 -5.29
C LEU A 67 2.54 1.96 -4.17
N PRO A 68 3.03 0.71 -4.05
CA PRO A 68 3.99 0.37 -3.00
C PRO A 68 5.30 1.15 -3.13
N ARG A 69 5.74 1.43 -4.37
CA ARG A 69 6.93 2.23 -4.64
C ARG A 69 6.74 3.68 -4.21
N PHE A 70 5.56 4.25 -4.45
CA PHE A 70 5.20 5.60 -3.98
C PHE A 70 5.10 5.68 -2.46
N VAL A 71 4.46 4.72 -1.80
CA VAL A 71 4.32 4.66 -0.34
C VAL A 71 5.69 4.56 0.34
N ALA A 72 6.56 3.67 -0.15
CA ALA A 72 7.93 3.54 0.37
C ALA A 72 8.73 4.85 0.19
N ARG A 73 8.56 5.53 -0.94
CA ARG A 73 9.23 6.81 -1.23
C ARG A 73 8.72 7.94 -0.34
N ARG A 74 7.41 8.00 -0.08
CA ARG A 74 6.76 9.00 0.79
C ARG A 74 7.20 8.84 2.25
N TRP A 75 7.38 7.60 2.71
CA TRP A 75 7.85 7.31 4.06
C TRP A 75 9.29 7.79 4.30
N ASN A 76 10.16 7.60 3.31
CA ASN A 76 11.55 8.09 3.32
C ASN A 76 11.66 9.60 3.11
N ALA A 77 10.67 10.25 2.46
CA ALA A 77 10.65 11.70 2.30
C ALA A 77 10.31 12.43 3.62
N GLY A 78 9.51 11.81 4.50
CA GLY A 78 9.26 12.32 5.85
C GLY A 78 10.50 12.32 6.76
N ASP A 79 11.56 11.59 6.39
CA ASP A 79 12.85 11.56 7.10
C ASP A 79 13.77 12.75 6.75
N ARG A 80 13.47 13.51 5.68
CA ARG A 80 14.34 14.61 5.22
C ARG A 80 14.00 15.99 5.78
N THR A 81 12.91 16.15 6.52
CA THR A 81 12.49 17.47 7.04
C THR A 81 13.05 17.80 8.45
N HIS A 82 14.00 17.01 8.96
CA HIS A 82 14.66 17.24 10.25
C HIS A 82 16.20 17.23 10.14
N ARG A 83 16.77 17.89 9.12
CA ARG A 83 18.19 18.28 9.12
C ARG A 83 18.32 19.78 9.29
#